data_AF-A0A3M1LMW5-F1
#
_entry.id   AF-A0A3M1LMW5-F1
#
_cell.length_a   1.000
_cell.length_b   1.000
_cell.length_c   1.000
_cell.angle_alpha   90.00
_cell.angle_beta   90.00
_cell.angle_gamma   90.00
#
_symmetry.space_group_name_H-M   'P 1'
#
loop_
_entity.id
_entity.type
_entity.pdbx_description
1 polymer ?
#
loop_
_entity_poly.entity_id
_entity_poly.type
_entity_poly.pdbx_seq_one_letter_code
_entity_poly.pdbx_strand_id
1 'polypeptide(L)'
;MIPEIDKSIGIEVYSTHFKGIGGRIKSDYDSFIVEEVIKDVRFLNEGYALYRLEKVGIDSNNVLNDIEKKHNLRLKIFGLKDANARTIQYALSKRRGEHKEVMSKNYSLKFIGYTDYLTRDLLIGNRFKIKIL
;
A
#
# COMPACT_ATOMS: atom_id res chain seq x y z
N MET A 1 -30.88 11.39 -5.54
CA MET A 1 -31.18 10.43 -6.63
C MET A 1 -30.01 9.47 -6.71
N ILE A 2 -30.28 8.17 -6.67
CA ILE A 2 -29.23 7.14 -6.81
C ILE A 2 -28.97 6.91 -8.31
N PRO A 3 -27.71 6.91 -8.78
CA PRO A 3 -27.37 6.61 -10.17
C PRO A 3 -27.87 5.24 -10.64
N GLU A 4 -28.28 5.12 -11.91
CA GLU A 4 -28.74 3.84 -12.47
C GLU A 4 -27.64 2.75 -12.45
N ILE A 5 -26.38 3.15 -12.59
CA ILE A 5 -25.26 2.21 -12.48
C ILE A 5 -25.19 1.55 -11.10
N ASP A 6 -25.44 2.32 -10.04
CA ASP A 6 -25.44 1.81 -8.66
C ASP A 6 -26.66 0.91 -8.41
N LYS A 7 -27.84 1.30 -8.91
CA LYS A 7 -29.05 0.46 -8.82
C LYS A 7 -28.89 -0.86 -9.55
N SER A 8 -28.24 -0.86 -10.72
CA SER A 8 -28.05 -2.09 -11.51
C SER A 8 -27.18 -3.14 -10.81
N ILE A 9 -26.44 -2.75 -9.77
CA ILE A 9 -25.67 -3.64 -8.90
C ILE A 9 -26.27 -3.78 -7.49
N GLY A 10 -27.52 -3.35 -7.27
CA GLY A 10 -28.26 -3.50 -6.02
C GLY A 10 -27.91 -2.46 -4.94
N ILE A 11 -27.22 -1.37 -5.27
CA ILE A 11 -26.98 -0.25 -4.35
C ILE A 11 -28.10 0.77 -4.56
N GLU A 12 -29.14 0.71 -3.73
CA GLU A 12 -30.38 1.45 -3.95
C GLU A 12 -30.61 2.61 -2.98
N VAL A 13 -29.78 2.74 -1.94
CA VAL A 13 -29.95 3.74 -0.87
C VAL A 13 -28.61 4.24 -0.34
N TYR A 14 -28.61 5.45 0.23
CA TYR A 14 -27.49 5.96 1.05
C TYR A 14 -27.82 5.82 2.55
N SER A 15 -26.80 5.64 3.38
CA SER A 15 -26.96 5.60 4.84
C SER A 15 -27.19 6.98 5.48
N THR A 16 -27.13 8.06 4.71
CA THR A 16 -27.22 9.45 5.18
C THR A 16 -28.23 10.25 4.36
N HIS A 17 -28.84 11.27 4.97
CA HIS A 17 -29.89 12.09 4.32
C HIS A 17 -29.42 13.48 3.85
N PHE A 18 -28.18 13.88 4.13
CA PHE A 18 -27.68 15.19 3.70
C PHE A 18 -27.29 15.22 2.21
N LYS A 19 -27.28 16.41 1.63
CA LYS A 19 -26.89 16.62 0.23
C LYS A 19 -25.41 16.27 0.04
N GLY A 20 -25.11 15.51 -1.02
CA GLY A 20 -23.74 15.19 -1.38
C GLY A 20 -22.89 16.43 -1.67
N ILE A 21 -21.62 16.37 -1.30
CA ILE A 21 -20.66 17.48 -1.43
C ILE A 21 -20.15 17.68 -2.87
N GLY A 22 -20.37 16.71 -3.77
CA GLY A 22 -19.83 16.74 -5.13
C GLY A 22 -18.30 16.59 -5.16
N GLY A 23 -17.66 17.21 -6.16
CA GLY A 23 -16.20 17.23 -6.31
C GLY A 23 -15.61 16.03 -7.05
N ARG A 24 -14.28 16.01 -7.14
CA ARG A 24 -13.47 14.96 -7.79
C ARG A 24 -12.42 14.42 -6.82
N ILE A 25 -12.19 13.12 -6.90
CA ILE A 25 -11.11 12.41 -6.20
C ILE A 25 -10.11 11.85 -7.21
N LYS A 26 -8.90 11.50 -6.76
CA LYS A 26 -7.82 10.97 -7.60
C LYS A 26 -7.44 11.90 -8.76
N SER A 27 -7.51 13.21 -8.54
CA SER A 27 -7.10 14.21 -9.52
C SER A 27 -5.57 14.20 -9.74
N ASP A 28 -4.82 13.83 -8.70
CA ASP A 28 -3.39 13.60 -8.72
C ASP A 28 -3.00 12.53 -7.66
N TYR A 29 -1.74 12.06 -7.68
CA TYR A 29 -1.27 11.01 -6.76
C TYR A 29 -1.25 11.42 -5.28
N ASP A 30 -1.16 12.72 -4.99
CA ASP A 30 -1.08 13.25 -3.62
C ASP A 30 -2.47 13.57 -3.05
N SER A 31 -3.48 13.66 -3.91
CA SER A 31 -4.89 13.76 -3.56
C SER A 31 -5.49 12.44 -3.06
N PHE A 32 -4.82 11.31 -3.28
CA PHE A 32 -5.29 9.99 -2.88
C PHE A 32 -4.13 9.14 -2.33
N ILE A 33 -3.96 9.18 -1.00
CA ILE A 33 -2.90 8.47 -0.30
C ILE A 33 -3.49 7.26 0.41
N VAL A 34 -2.85 6.11 0.22
CA VAL A 34 -3.22 4.84 0.88
C VAL A 34 -2.03 4.34 1.68
N GLU A 35 -2.21 4.15 2.98
CA GLU A 35 -1.20 3.56 3.86
C GLU A 35 -1.73 2.26 4.45
N GLU A 36 -0.99 1.17 4.25
CA GLU A 36 -1.30 -0.12 4.84
C GLU A 36 -1.17 -0.06 6.37
N VAL A 37 -2.14 -0.63 7.08
CA VAL A 37 -2.12 -0.72 8.55
C VAL A 37 -1.94 -2.18 8.92
N ILE A 38 -0.88 -2.45 9.66
CA ILE A 38 -0.52 -3.78 10.15
C ILE A 38 -0.66 -3.85 11.68
N LYS A 39 -0.90 -5.05 12.20
CA LYS A 39 -0.78 -5.33 13.63
C LYS A 39 0.65 -5.09 14.11
N ASP A 40 0.81 -4.91 15.42
CA ASP A 40 2.12 -4.82 16.03
C ASP A 40 2.98 -6.04 15.69
N VAL A 41 4.26 -5.78 15.42
CA VAL A 41 5.22 -6.81 15.04
C VAL A 41 6.31 -6.88 16.09
N ARG A 42 6.69 -8.10 16.47
CA ARG A 42 7.86 -8.34 17.30
C ARG A 42 9.13 -8.15 16.47
N PHE A 43 10.00 -7.25 16.92
CA PHE A 43 11.31 -7.05 16.33
C PHE A 43 12.37 -7.96 16.96
N LEU A 44 13.33 -8.36 16.13
CA LEU A 44 14.44 -9.24 16.45
C LEU A 44 15.77 -8.55 16.12
N ASN A 45 16.87 -9.11 16.62
CA ASN A 45 18.22 -8.67 16.23
C ASN A 45 18.58 -9.12 14.81
N GLU A 46 18.03 -10.25 14.38
CA GLU A 46 18.21 -10.84 13.06
C GLU A 46 16.95 -11.57 12.62
N GLY A 47 16.75 -11.73 11.31
CA GLY A 47 15.55 -12.37 10.78
C GLY A 47 15.24 -11.96 9.35
N TYR A 48 13.95 -11.96 9.03
CA TYR A 48 13.46 -11.41 7.77
C TYR A 48 13.36 -9.90 7.92
N ALA A 49 14.03 -9.18 7.03
CA ALA A 49 13.95 -7.73 6.97
C ALA A 49 12.54 -7.30 6.54
N LEU A 50 11.89 -6.50 7.38
CA LEU A 50 10.64 -5.80 7.12
C LEU A 50 10.94 -4.39 6.63
N TYR A 51 10.23 -3.99 5.57
CA TYR A 51 10.43 -2.72 4.90
C TYR A 51 9.13 -1.94 4.75
N ARG A 52 9.26 -0.62 4.79
CA ARG A 52 8.23 0.33 4.34
C ARG A 52 8.49 0.63 2.86
N LEU A 53 7.58 0.20 2.00
CA LEU A 53 7.61 0.44 0.57
C LEU A 53 6.63 1.56 0.21
N GLU A 54 7.15 2.71 -0.17
CA GLU A 54 6.36 3.82 -0.72
C GLU A 54 6.52 3.86 -2.24
N LYS A 55 5.43 3.97 -3.00
CA LYS A 55 5.43 4.05 -4.46
C LYS A 55 4.44 5.11 -4.97
N VAL A 56 4.74 5.68 -6.14
CA VAL A 56 3.91 6.70 -6.82
C VAL A 56 3.82 6.38 -8.31
N GLY A 57 2.59 6.26 -8.84
CA GLY A 57 2.35 6.11 -10.29
C GLY A 57 2.96 4.85 -10.92
N ILE A 58 3.21 3.81 -10.13
CA ILE A 58 3.76 2.52 -10.57
C ILE A 58 3.06 1.38 -9.82
N ASP A 59 2.91 0.23 -10.46
CA ASP A 59 2.35 -0.97 -9.84
C ASP A 59 3.39 -1.69 -8.96
N SER A 60 2.90 -2.44 -7.97
CA SER A 60 3.78 -3.09 -7.01
C SER A 60 4.67 -4.16 -7.65
N ASN A 61 4.23 -4.87 -8.70
CA ASN A 61 5.03 -5.94 -9.31
C ASN A 61 6.25 -5.38 -10.05
N ASN A 62 6.08 -4.28 -10.79
CA ASN A 62 7.19 -3.59 -11.44
C ASN A 62 8.21 -3.08 -10.41
N VAL A 63 7.76 -2.55 -9.27
CA VAL A 63 8.66 -2.14 -8.19
C VAL A 63 9.43 -3.33 -7.61
N LEU A 64 8.74 -4.44 -7.30
CA LEU A 64 9.39 -5.65 -6.75
C LEU A 64 10.41 -6.24 -7.73
N ASN A 65 10.07 -6.30 -9.02
CA ASN A 65 10.96 -6.80 -10.07
C ASN A 65 12.20 -5.91 -10.24
N ASP A 66 12.03 -4.58 -10.19
CA ASP A 66 13.14 -3.64 -10.28
C ASP A 66 14.10 -3.79 -9.10
N ILE A 67 13.56 -3.91 -7.87
CA ILE A 67 14.35 -4.13 -6.65
C ILE A 67 15.10 -5.47 -6.72
N GLU A 68 14.43 -6.55 -7.15
CA GLU A 68 15.06 -7.87 -7.27
C GLU A 68 16.21 -7.85 -8.27
N LYS A 69 16.02 -7.26 -9.46
CA LYS A 69 17.05 -7.19 -10.50
C LYS A 69 18.25 -6.32 -10.13
N LYS A 70 18.02 -5.15 -9.52
CA LYS A 70 19.08 -4.19 -9.20
C LYS A 70 19.83 -4.49 -7.92
N HIS A 71 19.14 -5.06 -6.92
CA HIS A 71 19.68 -5.20 -5.57
C HIS A 71 19.78 -6.65 -5.07
N ASN A 72 19.36 -7.62 -5.91
CA ASN A 72 19.24 -9.04 -5.55
C ASN A 72 18.40 -9.24 -4.28
N LEU A 73 17.38 -8.40 -4.09
CA LEU A 73 16.53 -8.38 -2.92
C LEU A 73 15.11 -8.80 -3.31
N ARG A 74 14.77 -10.06 -3.03
CA ARG A 74 13.44 -10.60 -3.31
C ARG A 74 12.50 -10.32 -2.16
N LEU A 75 11.40 -9.62 -2.45
CA LEU A 75 10.42 -9.17 -1.46
C LEU A 75 9.06 -9.86 -1.65
N LYS A 76 8.28 -9.92 -0.58
CA LYS A 76 6.88 -10.33 -0.51
C LYS A 76 6.07 -9.16 0.04
N ILE A 77 4.96 -8.83 -0.62
CA ILE A 77 4.00 -7.83 -0.15
C ILE A 77 2.74 -8.52 0.37
N PHE A 78 2.03 -7.89 1.29
CA PHE A 78 0.88 -8.48 1.97
C PHE A 78 -0.45 -8.23 1.26
N GLY A 79 -0.54 -7.18 0.44
CA GLY A 79 -1.70 -6.90 -0.40
C GLY A 79 -1.31 -6.12 -1.65
N LEU A 80 -2.14 -6.20 -2.68
CA LEU A 80 -2.04 -5.31 -3.84
C LEU A 80 -2.73 -3.98 -3.48
N LYS A 81 -2.11 -2.87 -3.90
CA LYS A 81 -2.67 -1.52 -3.76
C LYS A 81 -2.87 -0.91 -5.14
N ASP A 82 -3.75 0.08 -5.22
CA ASP A 82 -4.03 0.84 -6.44
C ASP A 82 -2.73 1.45 -7.02
N ALA A 83 -2.59 1.41 -8.34
CA ALA A 83 -1.45 2.02 -9.04
C ALA A 83 -1.62 3.54 -9.19
N ASN A 84 -2.87 4.02 -9.22
CA ASN A 84 -3.24 5.42 -9.41
C ASN A 84 -3.32 6.19 -8.08
N ALA A 85 -2.36 5.97 -7.19
CA ALA A 85 -2.28 6.57 -5.87
C ALA A 85 -0.83 6.61 -5.38
N ARG A 86 -0.52 7.53 -4.46
CA ARG A 86 0.63 7.37 -3.58
C ARG A 86 0.30 6.29 -2.56
N THR A 87 1.05 5.20 -2.56
CA THR A 87 0.76 4.06 -1.70
C THR A 87 1.95 3.71 -0.84
N ILE A 88 1.71 3.51 0.44
CA ILE A 88 2.65 3.01 1.43
C ILE A 88 2.17 1.62 1.84
N GLN A 89 3.04 0.63 1.72
CA GLN A 89 2.75 -0.75 2.07
C GLN A 89 3.96 -1.41 2.72
N TYR A 90 3.75 -2.53 3.40
CA TYR A 90 4.84 -3.30 3.97
C TYR A 90 5.32 -4.39 3.02
N ALA A 91 6.63 -4.59 2.99
CA ALA A 91 7.27 -5.64 2.22
C ALA A 91 8.25 -6.41 3.11
N LEU A 92 8.24 -7.73 3.03
CA LEU A 92 9.13 -8.61 3.77
C LEU A 92 10.12 -9.26 2.80
N SER A 93 11.40 -9.30 3.17
CA SER A 93 12.38 -10.13 2.47
C SER A 93 11.95 -11.60 2.46
N LYS A 94 12.22 -12.30 1.35
CA LYS A 94 11.96 -13.76 1.25
C LYS A 94 13.06 -14.61 1.88
N ARG A 95 14.19 -14.01 2.25
CA ARG A 95 15.35 -14.67 2.86
C ARG A 95 15.81 -13.84 4.05
N ARG A 96 16.32 -14.51 5.08
CA ARG A 96 17.01 -13.86 6.20
C ARG A 96 18.35 -13.30 5.73
N GLY A 97 18.84 -12.24 6.37
CA GLY A 97 20.17 -11.71 6.11
C GLY A 97 20.23 -10.19 6.19
N GLU A 98 21.28 -9.62 5.59
CA GLU A 98 21.47 -8.18 5.57
C GLU A 98 20.32 -7.44 4.88
N HIS A 99 20.03 -6.25 5.39
CA HIS A 99 19.02 -5.37 4.83
C HIS A 99 19.66 -4.35 3.89
N LYS A 100 18.84 -3.79 3.00
CA LYS A 100 19.24 -2.70 2.10
C LYS A 100 18.13 -1.68 2.01
N GLU A 101 18.48 -0.40 2.02
CA GLU A 101 17.53 0.65 1.66
C GLU A 101 17.67 1.00 0.19
N VAL A 102 16.55 1.33 -0.46
CA VAL A 102 16.51 1.67 -1.88
C VAL A 102 15.74 2.98 -2.05
N MET A 103 16.27 3.87 -2.88
CA MET A 103 15.60 5.10 -3.29
C MET A 103 15.67 5.22 -4.81
N SER A 104 14.52 5.47 -5.41
CA SER A 104 14.33 5.64 -6.86
C SER A 104 13.38 6.80 -7.11
N LYS A 105 13.19 7.17 -8.38
CA LYS A 105 12.31 8.29 -8.78
C LYS A 105 10.86 8.10 -8.31
N ASN A 106 10.34 6.87 -8.43
CA ASN A 106 8.92 6.56 -8.24
C ASN A 106 8.64 5.66 -7.03
N TYR A 107 9.67 5.24 -6.29
CA TYR A 107 9.51 4.42 -5.09
C TYR A 107 10.69 4.56 -4.12
N SER A 108 10.43 4.24 -2.85
CA SER A 108 11.45 4.05 -1.82
C SER A 108 11.16 2.82 -0.98
N LEU A 109 12.22 2.14 -0.56
CA LEU A 109 12.20 0.98 0.32
C LEU A 109 13.06 1.32 1.53
N LYS A 110 12.42 1.54 2.69
CA LYS A 110 13.11 1.85 3.95
C LYS A 110 13.07 0.65 4.89
N PHE A 111 14.18 0.34 5.53
CA PHE A 111 14.24 -0.75 6.48
C PHE A 111 13.54 -0.33 7.78
N ILE A 112 12.76 -1.24 8.37
CA ILE A 112 12.08 -0.99 9.65
C ILE A 112 12.73 -1.81 10.76
N GLY A 113 13.06 -3.06 10.48
CA GLY A 113 13.59 -3.98 11.48
C GLY A 113 13.55 -5.43 11.01
N TYR A 114 14.21 -6.30 11.77
CA TYR A 114 14.13 -7.74 11.57
C TYR A 114 12.95 -8.33 12.33
N THR A 115 12.32 -9.34 11.73
CA THR A 115 11.10 -9.98 12.24
C THR A 115 11.14 -11.47 11.94
N ASP A 116 10.25 -12.23 12.59
CA ASP A 116 9.90 -13.58 12.12
C ASP A 116 9.21 -13.53 10.75
N TYR A 117 8.98 -14.68 10.14
CA TYR A 117 8.27 -14.72 8.86
C TYR A 117 6.82 -14.24 9.02
N LEU A 118 6.42 -13.21 8.28
CA LEU A 118 5.08 -12.62 8.35
C LEU A 118 4.16 -13.10 7.20
N THR A 119 2.88 -13.24 7.52
CA THR A 119 1.79 -13.60 6.59
C THR A 119 0.79 -12.45 6.43
N ARG A 120 -0.23 -12.64 5.59
CA ARG A 120 -1.26 -11.63 5.33
C ARG A 120 -2.17 -11.36 6.54
N ASP A 121 -2.19 -12.26 7.52
CA ASP A 121 -3.03 -12.15 8.73
C ASP A 121 -2.65 -10.97 9.63
N LEU A 122 -1.50 -10.35 9.33
CA LEU A 122 -1.02 -9.12 9.94
C LEU A 122 -1.83 -7.88 9.47
N LEU A 123 -2.46 -7.93 8.29
CA LEU A 123 -3.19 -6.80 7.75
C LEU A 123 -4.44 -6.50 8.55
N ILE A 124 -4.55 -5.28 9.06
CA ILE A 124 -5.76 -4.75 9.68
C ILE A 124 -6.62 -4.07 8.61
N GLY A 125 -5.99 -3.35 7.69
CA GLY A 125 -6.68 -2.63 6.63
C GLY A 125 -5.81 -1.56 6.01
N ASN A 126 -6.43 -0.45 5.60
CA ASN A 126 -5.75 0.68 5.01
C ASN A 126 -6.26 1.99 5.63
N ARG A 127 -5.35 2.92 5.85
CA ARG A 127 -5.65 4.31 6.15
C ARG A 127 -5.67 5.09 4.84
N PHE A 128 -6.78 5.77 4.59
CA PHE A 128 -6.93 6.64 3.42
C PHE A 128 -6.84 8.10 3.84
N LYS A 129 -6.06 8.88 3.09
CA LYS A 129 -6.11 10.34 3.13
C LYS A 129 -6.49 10.82 1.74
N ILE A 130 -7.72 11.31 1.62
CA ILE A 130 -8.33 11.70 0.35
C ILE A 130 -8.64 13.18 0.39
N LYS A 131 -8.16 13.91 -0.61
CA LYS A 131 -8.54 15.30 -0.86
C LYS A 131 -9.62 15.32 -1.94
N ILE A 132 -10.72 15.99 -1.63
CA ILE A 132 -11.83 16.21 -2.57
C ILE A 132 -11.63 17.60 -3.15
N LEU A 133 -11.58 17.70 -4.48
CA LEU A 133 -11.40 18.95 -5.23
C LEU A 133 -12.68 19.39 -5.92
#